data_AF-A0A0M0NV20-F1
#
_entry.id   AF-A0A0M0NV20-F1
#
_cell.length_a   1.000
_cell.length_b   1.000
_cell.length_c   1.000
_cell.angle_alpha   90.00
_cell.angle_beta   90.00
_cell.angle_gamma   90.00
#
_symmetry.space_group_name_H-M   'P 1'
#
loop_
_entity.id
_entity.type
_entity.pdbx_description
1 polymer ?
#
loop_
_entity_poly.entity_id
_entity_poly.type
_entity_poly.pdbx_seq_one_letter_code
_entity_poly.pdbx_strand_id
1 'polypeptide(L)'
;MGALTPGATTIEYAGKITSGLGSYTQWRGLGSLRMGKNRWTGVYSAQYIGSADDIIAVPDTIGSHVSSVVYHSLQLSYGIKKKWDISAGVEKVLDKKAPFVKNNPNTDTDTMTYDLLGRRWNVRFGYHW
;
A
#
# COMPACT_ATOMS: atom_id res chain seq x y z
N MET A 1 23.33 4.18 4.65
CA MET A 1 24.73 4.09 4.19
C MET A 1 25.52 3.34 5.23
N GLY A 2 26.12 2.21 4.87
CA GLY A 2 26.93 1.39 5.78
C GLY A 2 27.48 0.20 5.01
N ALA A 3 28.65 0.37 4.39
CA ALA A 3 29.35 -0.70 3.70
C ALA A 3 30.12 -1.53 4.74
N LEU A 4 29.83 -2.82 4.79
CA LEU A 4 30.72 -3.80 5.40
C LEU A 4 31.83 -4.09 4.38
N THR A 5 33.08 -3.83 4.81
CA THR A 5 34.39 -4.01 4.13
C THR A 5 34.70 -3.13 2.88
N PRO A 6 35.89 -2.50 2.84
CA PRO A 6 36.39 -1.82 1.63
C PRO A 6 36.56 -2.81 0.47
N GLY A 7 35.94 -2.53 -0.68
CA GLY A 7 36.02 -3.36 -1.89
C GLY A 7 34.85 -4.32 -2.10
N ALA A 8 33.89 -4.41 -1.17
CA ALA A 8 32.66 -5.15 -1.40
C ALA A 8 31.77 -4.46 -2.44
N THR A 9 31.23 -5.22 -3.39
CA THR A 9 30.28 -4.72 -4.38
C THR A 9 29.06 -4.15 -3.66
N THR A 10 28.74 -2.89 -3.93
CA THR A 10 27.56 -2.26 -3.34
C THR A 10 26.31 -2.88 -3.96
N ILE A 11 25.40 -3.36 -3.12
CA ILE A 11 24.08 -3.84 -3.56
C ILE A 11 23.13 -2.65 -3.59
N GLU A 12 22.64 -2.30 -4.78
CA GLU A 12 21.59 -1.29 -4.94
C GLU A 12 20.22 -1.92 -4.70
N TYR A 13 19.61 -1.60 -3.55
CA TYR A 13 18.31 -2.14 -3.17
C TYR A 13 17.13 -1.38 -3.78
N ALA A 14 17.36 -0.21 -4.38
CA ALA A 14 16.29 0.56 -5.00
C ALA A 14 15.65 -0.22 -6.16
N GLY A 15 14.33 -0.39 -6.12
CA GLY A 15 13.59 -1.19 -7.08
C GLY A 15 13.76 -2.70 -6.88
N LYS A 16 14.19 -3.17 -5.70
CA LYS A 16 14.41 -4.60 -5.44
C LYS A 16 13.49 -5.17 -4.37
N ILE A 17 13.05 -6.41 -4.59
CA ILE A 17 12.42 -7.27 -3.59
C ILE A 17 13.51 -8.11 -2.96
N THR A 18 13.56 -8.08 -1.63
CA THR A 18 14.51 -8.85 -0.84
C THR A 18 13.75 -9.98 -0.16
N SER A 19 14.11 -11.23 -0.50
CA SER A 19 13.45 -12.43 0.02
C SER A 19 13.33 -12.40 1.54
N GLY A 20 12.11 -12.21 2.06
CA GLY A 20 11.81 -12.15 3.49
C GLY A 20 12.09 -10.83 4.22
N LEU A 21 12.73 -9.84 3.56
CA LEU A 21 13.06 -8.54 4.17
C LEU A 21 12.22 -7.36 3.62
N GLY A 22 11.33 -7.65 2.66
CA GLY A 22 10.40 -6.69 2.07
C GLY A 22 10.85 -6.15 0.71
N SER A 23 10.02 -5.28 0.13
CA SER A 23 10.22 -4.71 -1.21
C SER A 23 10.63 -3.24 -1.09
N TYR A 24 11.87 -2.97 -1.49
CA TYR A 24 12.45 -1.63 -1.57
C TYR A 24 12.14 -1.02 -2.93
N THR A 25 10.85 -0.90 -3.26
CA THR A 25 10.39 -0.25 -4.49
C THR A 25 11.02 1.14 -4.60
N GLN A 26 11.54 1.47 -5.78
CA GLN A 26 12.28 2.72 -5.98
C GLN A 26 11.40 3.96 -5.71
N TRP A 27 10.11 3.83 -6.01
CA TRP A 27 9.13 4.89 -5.85
C TRP A 27 7.95 4.42 -5.01
N ARG A 28 7.62 5.20 -3.97
CA ARG A 28 6.41 5.06 -3.18
C ARG A 28 5.78 6.43 -3.01
N GLY A 29 4.45 6.48 -3.03
CA GLY A 29 3.72 7.72 -2.89
C GLY A 29 2.42 7.53 -2.14
N LEU A 30 2.00 8.57 -1.41
CA LEU A 30 0.69 8.66 -0.80
C LEU A 30 0.10 10.04 -1.09
N GLY A 31 -0.96 10.08 -1.88
CA GLY A 31 -1.75 11.28 -2.11
C GLY A 31 -3.08 11.20 -1.37
N SER A 32 -3.56 12.31 -0.83
CA SER A 32 -4.92 12.40 -0.30
C SER A 32 -5.58 13.73 -0.69
N LEU A 33 -6.87 13.65 -0.99
CA LEU A 33 -7.73 14.78 -1.29
C LEU A 33 -8.87 14.81 -0.27
N ARG A 34 -8.96 15.92 0.46
CA ARG A 34 -10.06 16.18 1.39
C ARG A 34 -10.96 17.26 0.82
N MET A 35 -12.25 16.96 0.77
CA MET A 35 -13.28 17.88 0.30
C MET A 35 -14.35 18.03 1.37
N GLY A 36 -14.80 19.26 1.62
CA GLY A 36 -15.83 19.55 2.60
C GLY A 36 -16.89 20.48 2.03
N LYS A 37 -18.17 20.16 2.25
CA LYS A 37 -19.28 21.06 1.93
C LYS A 37 -20.40 20.88 2.94
N ASN A 38 -20.78 21.97 3.60
CA ASN A 38 -21.81 21.99 4.65
C ASN A 38 -21.51 20.95 5.75
N ARG A 39 -22.34 19.90 5.84
CA ARG A 39 -22.22 18.82 6.83
C ARG A 39 -21.48 17.61 6.30
N TRP A 40 -21.04 17.63 5.04
CA TRP A 40 -20.32 16.54 4.40
C TRP A 40 -18.82 16.79 4.41
N THR A 41 -18.07 15.76 4.75
CA THR A 41 -16.61 15.69 4.54
C THR A 41 -16.30 14.39 3.83
N GLY A 42 -15.61 14.48 2.69
CA GLY A 42 -15.07 13.34 1.97
C GLY A 42 -13.55 13.37 2.01
N VAL A 43 -12.93 12.20 2.14
CA VAL A 43 -11.49 12.01 1.98
C VAL A 43 -11.27 10.88 1.00
N TYR A 44 -10.51 11.15 -0.04
CA TYR A 44 -10.02 10.15 -0.96
C TYR A 44 -8.51 10.04 -0.80
N SER A 45 -7.96 8.83 -0.79
CA SER A 45 -6.52 8.60 -0.77
C SER A 45 -6.10 7.59 -1.83
N ALA A 46 -4.91 7.80 -2.37
CA ALA A 46 -4.27 6.93 -3.34
C ALA A 46 -2.84 6.61 -2.87
N GLN A 47 -2.56 5.34 -2.62
CA GLN A 47 -1.24 4.84 -2.26
C GLN A 47 -0.61 4.17 -3.48
N TYR A 48 0.50 4.71 -3.98
CA TYR A 48 1.30 4.15 -5.05
C TYR A 48 2.48 3.36 -4.48
N ILE A 49 2.67 2.16 -5.00
CA ILE A 49 3.83 1.30 -4.74
C ILE A 49 4.40 0.96 -6.11
N GLY A 50 5.65 1.36 -6.34
CA GLY A 50 6.35 1.17 -7.61
C GLY A 50 6.65 -0.29 -7.92
N SER A 51 7.13 -0.55 -9.14
CA SER A 51 7.60 -1.87 -9.51
C SER A 51 8.90 -2.23 -8.77
N ALA A 52 9.16 -3.53 -8.66
CA ALA A 52 10.43 -4.03 -8.15
C ALA A 52 10.77 -5.40 -8.76
N ASP A 53 12.07 -5.67 -8.86
CA ASP A 53 12.60 -6.97 -9.27
C ASP A 53 13.09 -7.75 -8.05
N ASP A 54 12.86 -9.06 -8.04
CA ASP A 54 13.41 -9.93 -7.02
C ASP A 54 14.92 -10.14 -7.23
N ILE A 55 15.71 -9.81 -6.21
CA ILE A 55 17.18 -9.86 -6.28
C ILE A 55 17.74 -11.30 -6.33
N ILE A 56 16.96 -12.30 -5.90
CA ILE A 56 17.39 -13.71 -5.91
C ILE A 56 16.68 -14.56 -6.98
N ALA A 57 15.72 -13.99 -7.71
CA ALA A 57 15.03 -14.73 -8.76
C ALA A 57 15.92 -14.96 -9.97
N VAL A 58 15.74 -16.11 -10.63
CA VAL A 58 16.26 -16.31 -11.99
C VAL A 58 15.58 -15.28 -12.90
N PRO A 59 16.33 -14.49 -13.69
CA PRO A 59 15.74 -13.52 -14.61
C PRO A 59 14.66 -14.13 -15.50
N ASP A 60 13.60 -13.37 -15.79
CA ASP A 60 12.45 -13.75 -16.64
C ASP A 60 11.62 -14.95 -16.18
N THR A 61 11.75 -15.35 -14.91
CA THR A 61 10.87 -16.36 -14.31
C THR A 61 9.63 -15.73 -13.67
N ILE A 62 8.52 -16.46 -13.62
CA ILE A 62 7.27 -15.99 -13.00
C ILE A 62 7.56 -15.52 -11.55
N GLY A 63 7.22 -14.27 -11.24
CA GLY A 63 7.45 -13.66 -9.92
C GLY A 63 8.84 -13.03 -9.72
N SER A 64 9.70 -13.00 -10.75
CA SER A 64 10.97 -12.26 -10.73
C SER A 64 10.80 -10.74 -10.84
N HIS A 65 9.65 -10.28 -11.35
CA HIS A 65 9.30 -8.88 -11.49
C HIS A 65 7.86 -8.65 -10.99
N VAL A 66 7.68 -7.56 -10.26
CA VAL A 66 6.39 -7.08 -9.78
C VAL A 66 6.07 -5.73 -10.39
N SER A 67 4.91 -5.65 -11.04
CA SER A 67 4.39 -4.40 -11.57
C SER A 67 3.88 -3.47 -10.46
N SER A 68 3.90 -2.16 -10.73
CA SER A 68 3.38 -1.16 -9.80
C SER A 68 1.89 -1.30 -9.49
N VAL A 69 1.50 -0.95 -8.27
CA VAL A 69 0.12 -0.99 -7.78
C VAL A 69 -0.29 0.36 -7.20
N VAL A 70 -1.57 0.69 -7.37
CA VAL A 70 -2.19 1.84 -6.72
C VAL A 70 -3.40 1.34 -5.95
N TYR A 71 -3.43 1.62 -4.65
CA TYR A 71 -4.60 1.37 -3.82
C TYR A 71 -5.37 2.66 -3.61
N HIS A 72 -6.68 2.60 -3.79
CA HIS A 72 -7.58 3.73 -3.63
C HIS A 72 -8.50 3.49 -2.44
N SER A 73 -8.62 4.48 -1.57
CA SER A 73 -9.52 4.45 -0.41
C SER A 73 -10.39 5.70 -0.38
N LEU A 74 -11.63 5.53 0.08
CA LEU A 74 -12.61 6.59 0.16
C LEU A 74 -13.28 6.56 1.54
N GLN A 75 -13.36 7.71 2.20
CA GLN A 75 -14.07 7.89 3.45
C GLN A 75 -15.05 9.06 3.29
N LEU A 76 -16.29 8.86 3.73
CA LEU A 76 -17.33 9.88 3.74
C LEU A 76 -17.86 10.03 5.16
N SER A 77 -18.02 11.28 5.59
CA SER A 77 -18.53 11.65 6.90
C SER A 77 -19.64 12.66 6.76
N TYR A 78 -20.67 12.51 7.59
CA TYR A 78 -21.84 13.39 7.65
C TYR A 78 -22.16 13.77 9.10
N GLY A 79 -22.22 15.08 9.36
CA GLY A 79 -22.66 15.62 10.65
C GLY A 79 -24.19 15.63 10.78
N ILE A 80 -24.74 14.81 11.67
CA ILE A 80 -26.16 14.80 12.01
C ILE A 80 -26.39 15.77 13.18
N LYS A 81 -26.74 17.02 12.85
CA LYS A 81 -26.83 18.15 13.80
C LYS A 81 -25.46 18.44 14.46
N LYS A 82 -25.44 19.24 15.54
CA LYS A 82 -24.21 19.57 16.28
C LYS A 82 -23.75 18.46 17.26
N LYS A 83 -24.51 17.37 17.39
CA LYS A 83 -24.35 16.37 18.45
C LYS A 83 -23.92 14.99 17.95
N TRP A 84 -24.10 14.69 16.66
CA TRP A 84 -23.85 13.36 16.12
C TRP A 84 -23.08 13.45 14.81
N ASP A 85 -22.20 12.49 14.57
CA ASP A 85 -21.56 12.27 13.30
C ASP A 85 -21.66 10.79 12.91
N ILE A 86 -21.81 10.56 11.61
CA ILE A 86 -21.70 9.23 11.01
C ILE A 86 -20.62 9.29 9.95
N SER A 87 -19.78 8.26 9.91
CA SER A 87 -18.77 8.10 8.88
C SER A 87 -18.81 6.68 8.33
N ALA A 88 -18.66 6.54 7.02
CA ALA A 88 -18.53 5.25 6.36
C ALA A 88 -17.37 5.34 5.36
N GLY A 89 -16.64 4.25 5.19
CA GLY A 89 -15.47 4.23 4.32
C GLY A 89 -15.25 2.86 3.72
N VAL A 90 -14.48 2.87 2.63
CA VAL A 90 -14.08 1.71 1.88
C VAL A 90 -12.62 1.85 1.49
N GLU A 91 -11.85 0.84 1.82
CA GLU A 91 -10.46 0.71 1.41
C GLU A 91 -10.35 -0.25 0.23
N LYS A 92 -9.42 0.04 -0.69
CA LYS A 92 -9.23 -0.72 -1.94
C LYS A 92 -10.51 -0.78 -2.76
N VAL A 93 -11.08 0.38 -3.09
CA VAL A 93 -12.35 0.50 -3.83
C VAL A 93 -12.33 -0.27 -5.16
N LEU A 94 -11.17 -0.33 -5.82
CA LEU A 94 -10.97 -1.05 -7.08
C LEU A 94 -10.61 -2.53 -6.92
N ASP A 95 -10.51 -3.03 -5.68
CA ASP A 95 -10.24 -4.45 -5.36
C ASP A 95 -8.99 -5.01 -6.05
N LYS A 96 -7.99 -4.14 -6.19
CA LYS A 96 -6.73 -4.49 -6.82
C LYS A 96 -5.99 -5.45 -5.90
N LYS A 97 -5.72 -6.66 -6.40
CA LYS A 97 -4.98 -7.69 -5.66
C LYS A 97 -3.50 -7.31 -5.53
N ALA A 98 -2.87 -7.80 -4.47
CA ALA A 98 -1.43 -7.73 -4.34
C ALA A 98 -0.75 -8.50 -5.48
N PRO A 99 0.34 -7.98 -6.06
CA PRO A 99 1.09 -8.68 -7.09
C PRO A 99 1.83 -9.90 -6.51
N PHE A 100 1.88 -10.98 -7.29
CA PHE A 100 2.48 -12.26 -6.92
C PHE A 100 4.02 -12.18 -6.89
N VAL A 101 4.64 -12.71 -5.82
CA VAL A 101 6.10 -12.79 -5.64
C VAL A 101 6.46 -14.24 -5.32
N LYS A 102 7.26 -14.89 -6.17
CA LYS A 102 7.50 -16.33 -6.08
C LYS A 102 8.50 -16.74 -5.00
N ASN A 103 9.54 -15.94 -4.71
CA ASN A 103 10.63 -16.35 -3.80
C ASN A 103 10.53 -15.73 -2.40
N ASN A 104 9.33 -15.54 -1.86
CA ASN A 104 9.17 -15.25 -0.44
C ASN A 104 8.96 -16.58 0.32
N PRO A 105 9.84 -16.96 1.27
CA PRO A 105 9.86 -18.31 1.87
C PRO A 105 8.60 -18.68 2.67
N ASN A 106 7.70 -17.73 2.94
CA ASN A 106 6.52 -17.95 3.78
C ASN A 106 5.17 -17.70 3.08
N THR A 107 5.15 -17.02 1.94
CA THR A 107 3.91 -16.62 1.23
C THR A 107 4.18 -16.31 -0.24
N ASP A 108 3.24 -16.58 -1.13
CA ASP A 108 3.28 -16.26 -2.58
C ASP A 108 3.27 -14.74 -2.94
N THR A 109 3.57 -13.87 -1.97
CA THR A 109 3.53 -12.41 -2.05
C THR A 109 4.35 -11.83 -0.91
N ASP A 110 4.95 -10.65 -1.11
CA ASP A 110 5.58 -9.89 -0.03
C ASP A 110 4.51 -9.18 0.84
N THR A 111 4.19 -9.82 1.96
CA THR A 111 3.18 -9.35 2.94
C THR A 111 3.64 -8.15 3.77
N MET A 112 4.94 -7.83 3.73
CA MET A 112 5.48 -6.67 4.43
C MET A 112 5.31 -5.38 3.61
N THR A 113 5.13 -5.50 2.29
CA THR A 113 4.94 -4.36 1.38
C THR A 113 3.53 -4.23 0.86
N TYR A 114 2.87 -5.35 0.56
CA TYR A 114 1.52 -5.37 0.01
C TYR A 114 0.51 -5.79 1.07
N ASP A 115 -0.57 -5.04 1.16
CA ASP A 115 -1.70 -5.44 1.98
C ASP A 115 -2.40 -6.63 1.30
N LEU A 116 -2.40 -7.78 1.96
CA LEU A 116 -3.07 -9.01 1.51
C LEU A 116 -4.58 -8.96 1.70
N LEU A 117 -5.07 -8.11 2.60
CA LEU A 117 -6.49 -8.01 2.89
C LEU A 117 -7.19 -7.34 1.71
N GLY A 118 -8.28 -7.92 1.22
CA GLY A 118 -9.03 -7.39 0.07
C GLY A 118 -9.74 -6.07 0.39
N ARG A 119 -10.82 -5.79 -0.33
CA ARG A 119 -11.67 -4.62 -0.04
C ARG A 119 -12.22 -4.66 1.39
N ARG A 120 -12.02 -3.57 2.15
CA ARG A 120 -12.50 -3.44 3.54
C ARG A 120 -13.50 -2.31 3.66
N TRP A 121 -14.51 -2.49 4.49
CA TRP A 121 -15.54 -1.49 4.79
C TRP A 121 -15.50 -1.15 6.27
N ASN A 122 -15.67 0.13 6.60
CA ASN A 122 -15.78 0.58 7.98
C ASN A 122 -16.95 1.55 8.14
N VAL A 123 -17.55 1.56 9.34
CA VAL A 123 -18.58 2.52 9.74
C VAL A 123 -18.26 2.98 11.15
N ARG A 124 -18.43 4.28 11.40
CA ARG A 124 -18.22 4.92 12.70
C ARG A 124 -19.41 5.82 13.01
N PHE A 125 -19.85 5.76 14.26
CA PHE A 125 -20.81 6.69 14.84
C PHE A 125 -20.14 7.44 15.98
N GLY A 126 -20.32 8.76 16.04
CA GLY A 126 -19.82 9.61 17.11
C GLY A 126 -20.94 10.45 17.72
N TYR A 127 -20.83 10.66 19.03
CA TYR A 127 -21.70 11.52 19.81
C TYR A 127 -20.84 12.57 20.53
N HIS A 128 -21.27 13.82 20.46
CA HIS A 128 -20.61 14.95 21.11
C HIS A 128 -21.58 15.54 22.15
N TRP A 129 -21.17 15.52 23.43
CA TRP A 129 -21.94 16.01 24.58
C TRP A 129 -21.78 17.51 24.80
#